data_AF-A0A8D0SEB7-F1
#
_entry.id   AF-A0A8D0SEB7-F1
#
_cell.length_a   1.000
_cell.length_b   1.000
_cell.length_c   1.000
_cell.angle_alpha   90.00
_cell.angle_beta   90.00
_cell.angle_gamma   90.00
#
_symmetry.space_group_name_H-M   'P 1'
#
loop_
_entity.id
_entity.type
_entity.pdbx_description
1 polymer ?
#
loop_
_entity_poly.entity_id
_entity_poly.type
_entity_poly.pdbx_seq_one_letter_code
_entity_poly.pdbx_strand_id
1 'polypeptide(L)'
;MLLDHSSPLLGYIKLLFLALAVLVVLAQASPDGWARTCGYGTGRCRKHCKENEKKKGKCVVRMICCIPAVKHTSLEFWQLSQ
;
A
#
# COMPACT_ATOMS: atom_id res chain seq x y z
N MET A 1 -22.73 -25.14 -38.28
CA MET A 1 -21.47 -24.47 -37.93
C MET A 1 -21.66 -23.79 -36.57
N LEU A 2 -21.48 -24.51 -35.46
CA LEU A 2 -21.72 -24.01 -34.09
C LEU A 2 -20.51 -24.34 -33.18
N LEU A 3 -19.34 -23.92 -33.64
CA LEU A 3 -18.12 -23.75 -32.86
C LEU A 3 -17.73 -22.29 -33.18
N ASP A 4 -17.76 -21.33 -32.27
CA ASP A 4 -16.55 -21.02 -31.50
C ASP A 4 -16.79 -20.07 -30.30
N HIS A 5 -18.02 -19.89 -29.82
CA HIS A 5 -18.27 -18.88 -28.77
C HIS A 5 -17.78 -19.30 -27.37
N SER A 6 -17.58 -20.61 -27.14
CA SER A 6 -17.12 -21.15 -25.85
C SER A 6 -15.61 -21.00 -25.61
N SER A 7 -14.82 -20.89 -26.69
CA SER A 7 -13.36 -20.75 -26.66
C SER A 7 -12.87 -19.41 -26.08
N PRO A 8 -13.40 -18.23 -26.49
CA PRO A 8 -12.95 -16.94 -25.96
C PRO A 8 -13.37 -16.73 -24.50
N LEU A 9 -14.56 -17.21 -24.10
CA LEU A 9 -15.03 -17.14 -22.71
C LEU A 9 -14.15 -17.95 -21.76
N LEU A 10 -13.75 -19.15 -22.16
CA LEU A 10 -12.83 -19.99 -21.37
C LEU A 10 -11.44 -19.33 -21.22
N GLY A 11 -10.94 -18.71 -22.29
CA GLY A 11 -9.70 -17.93 -22.26
C GLY A 11 -9.79 -16.72 -21.33
N TYR A 12 -10.90 -15.98 -21.38
CA TYR A 12 -11.13 -14.81 -20.54
C TYR A 12 -11.20 -15.17 -19.06
N ILE A 13 -11.93 -16.24 -18.71
CA ILE A 13 -12.01 -16.73 -17.32
C ILE A 13 -10.60 -17.11 -16.82
N LYS A 14 -9.80 -17.79 -17.64
CA LYS A 14 -8.42 -18.15 -17.29
C LYS A 14 -7.54 -16.92 -17.04
N LEU A 15 -7.69 -15.87 -17.85
CA LEU A 15 -6.98 -14.60 -17.66
C LEU A 15 -7.39 -13.90 -16.36
N LEU A 16 -8.69 -13.92 -16.01
CA LEU A 16 -9.17 -13.37 -14.75
C LEU A 16 -8.56 -14.08 -13.54
N PHE A 17 -8.49 -15.42 -13.57
CA PHE A 17 -7.85 -16.19 -12.50
C PHE A 17 -6.35 -15.88 -12.36
N LEU A 18 -5.64 -15.75 -13.49
CA LEU A 18 -4.23 -15.37 -13.48
C LEU A 18 -4.04 -13.95 -12.91
N ALA A 19 -4.86 -12.99 -13.35
CA ALA A 19 -4.83 -11.62 -12.83
C ALA A 19 -5.12 -11.57 -11.33
N LEU A 20 -6.11 -12.34 -10.85
CA LEU A 20 -6.45 -12.45 -9.44
C LEU A 20 -5.28 -13.05 -8.63
N ALA A 21 -4.66 -14.12 -9.14
CA ALA A 21 -3.49 -14.72 -8.49
C ALA A 21 -2.34 -13.72 -8.36
N VAL A 22 -2.05 -12.96 -9.42
CA VAL A 22 -1.02 -11.90 -9.41
C VAL A 22 -1.36 -10.82 -8.39
N LEU A 23 -2.61 -10.33 -8.35
CA LEU A 23 -3.07 -9.35 -7.37
C LEU A 23 -2.92 -9.85 -5.92
N VAL A 24 -3.26 -11.11 -5.66
CA VAL A 24 -3.12 -11.72 -4.33
C VAL A 24 -1.66 -11.84 -3.92
N VAL A 25 -0.77 -12.23 -4.84
CA VAL A 25 0.67 -12.29 -4.60
C VAL A 25 1.24 -10.90 -4.34
N LEU A 26 0.85 -9.89 -5.14
CA LEU A 26 1.24 -8.48 -4.94
C LEU A 26 0.76 -7.94 -3.58
N ALA A 27 -0.45 -8.30 -3.16
CA ALA A 27 -1.00 -7.89 -1.87
C ALA A 27 -0.23 -8.52 -0.69
N GLN A 28 0.15 -9.79 -0.80
CA GLN A 28 0.97 -10.46 0.23
C GLN A 28 2.43 -10.00 0.23
N ALA A 29 2.98 -9.67 -0.94
CA ALA A 29 4.33 -9.12 -1.10
C ALA A 29 4.42 -7.64 -0.74
N SER A 30 3.33 -7.01 -0.32
CA SER A 30 3.33 -5.67 0.27
C SER A 30 3.40 -5.81 1.81
N PRO A 31 4.61 -5.86 2.41
CA PRO A 31 4.78 -5.94 3.86
C PRO A 31 4.27 -4.68 4.58
N ASP A 32 4.01 -3.61 3.84
CA ASP A 32 3.45 -2.37 4.35
C ASP A 32 1.92 -2.37 4.18
N GLY A 33 1.27 -3.26 4.92
CA GLY A 33 -0.18 -3.27 5.09
C GLY A 33 -0.66 -1.86 5.43
N TRP A 34 -1.20 -1.17 4.43
CA TRP A 34 -1.86 0.13 4.45
C TRP A 34 -1.40 0.96 5.65
N ALA A 35 -0.17 1.46 5.59
CA ALA A 35 0.33 2.41 6.58
C ALA A 35 -0.58 3.64 6.54
N ARG A 36 -1.68 3.60 7.30
CA ARG A 36 -2.69 4.64 7.32
C ARG A 36 -1.96 5.93 7.67
N THR A 37 -1.91 6.83 6.70
CA THR A 37 -1.38 8.14 6.95
C THR A 37 -2.34 8.88 7.86
N CYS A 38 -1.80 9.74 8.72
CA CYS A 38 -2.55 10.46 9.72
C CYS A 38 -2.06 11.91 9.77
N GLY A 39 -2.86 12.80 10.35
CA GLY A 39 -2.51 14.22 10.41
C GLY A 39 -2.30 14.84 9.03
N TYR A 40 -3.26 14.69 8.11
CA TYR A 40 -3.21 15.25 6.76
C TYR A 40 -2.03 14.73 5.90
N GLY A 41 -1.71 13.44 5.99
CA GLY A 41 -0.61 12.85 5.21
C GLY A 41 0.79 13.08 5.77
N THR A 42 0.93 13.84 6.86
CA THR A 42 2.24 14.19 7.45
C THR A 42 2.76 13.17 8.45
N GLY A 43 1.93 12.22 8.89
CA GLY A 43 2.28 11.17 9.85
C GLY A 43 1.89 9.78 9.39
N ARG A 44 2.40 8.78 10.10
CA ARG A 44 2.04 7.37 9.93
C ARG A 44 1.42 6.81 11.21
N CYS A 45 0.42 5.95 11.06
CA CYS A 45 -0.10 5.16 12.17
C CYS A 45 0.87 4.03 12.52
N ARG A 46 1.32 3.99 13.77
CA ARG A 46 2.18 2.93 14.33
C ARG A 46 1.65 2.47 15.68
N LYS A 47 2.10 1.33 16.20
CA LYS A 47 1.80 0.93 17.61
C LYS A 47 2.59 1.79 18.61
N HIS A 48 3.84 2.09 18.29
CA HIS A 48 4.74 2.97 19.05
C HIS A 48 5.42 3.94 18.09
N CYS A 49 5.62 5.18 18.51
CA CYS A 49 6.36 6.18 17.73
C CYS A 49 7.87 5.97 17.94
N LYS A 50 8.66 6.29 16.90
CA LYS A 50 10.12 6.33 17.04
C LYS A 50 10.54 7.52 17.91
N GLU A 51 11.77 7.48 18.42
CA GLU A 51 12.33 8.54 19.28
C GLU A 51 12.32 9.92 18.59
N ASN A 52 12.45 9.96 17.26
CA ASN A 52 12.40 11.17 16.44
C ASN A 52 10.99 11.55 15.93
N GLU A 53 9.93 10.90 16.43
CA GLU A 53 8.54 11.16 16.05
C GLU A 53 7.74 11.69 17.26
N LYS A 54 6.85 12.66 17.02
CA LYS A 54 5.90 13.16 18.00
C LYS A 54 4.56 12.46 17.86
N LYS A 55 3.97 12.11 19.00
CA LYS A 55 2.60 11.58 19.08
C LYS A 55 1.59 12.72 18.92
N LYS A 56 0.83 12.74 17.82
CA LYS A 56 -0.21 13.76 17.58
C LYS A 56 -1.61 13.30 17.98
N GLY A 57 -1.92 12.00 17.90
CA GLY A 57 -3.26 11.50 18.16
C GLY A 57 -3.40 9.99 18.10
N LYS A 58 -4.64 9.51 18.09
CA LYS A 58 -4.97 8.08 17.94
C LYS A 58 -5.36 7.79 16.48
N CYS A 59 -4.91 6.66 15.99
CA CYS A 59 -5.38 6.05 14.77
C CYS A 59 -6.41 4.95 15.09
N VAL A 60 -7.08 4.42 14.07
CA VAL A 60 -8.00 3.29 14.20
C VAL A 60 -7.21 2.03 14.64
N VAL A 61 -7.83 1.16 15.44
CA VAL A 61 -7.26 -0.12 15.91
C VAL A 61 -6.04 0.03 16.83
N ARG A 62 -6.18 0.74 17.96
CA ARG A 62 -5.13 0.88 19.00
C ARG A 62 -3.76 1.36 18.49
N MET A 63 -3.74 2.01 17.33
CA MET A 63 -2.54 2.63 16.77
C MET A 63 -2.49 4.11 17.16
N ILE A 64 -1.30 4.68 17.17
CA ILE A 64 -1.03 6.09 17.43
C ILE A 64 -0.50 6.76 16.16
N CYS A 65 -0.90 8.02 15.98
CA CYS A 65 -0.41 8.85 14.91
C CYS A 65 0.94 9.44 15.29
N CYS A 66 1.97 9.03 14.56
CA CYS A 66 3.35 9.47 14.76
C CYS A 66 3.75 10.38 13.60
N ILE A 67 4.21 11.59 13.93
CA ILE A 67 4.65 12.59 12.95
C ILE A 67 6.12 12.88 13.19
N PRO A 68 6.97 12.84 12.15
CA PRO A 68 8.39 13.15 12.31
C PRO A 68 8.55 14.56 12.88
N ALA A 69 9.36 14.69 13.94
CA ALA A 69 9.62 15.98 14.59
C ALA A 69 10.39 16.94 13.67
N VAL A 70 11.09 16.39 12.68
CA VAL A 70 11.82 17.10 11.64
C VAL A 70 11.03 16.95 10.35
N LYS A 71 10.80 18.04 9.61
CA LYS A 71 10.35 17.93 8.21
C LYS A 71 11.45 17.16 7.48
N HIS A 72 11.32 15.84 7.35
CA HIS A 72 12.00 15.14 6.28
C HIS A 72 11.32 15.65 5.02
N THR A 73 11.87 16.73 4.49
CA THR A 73 11.66 17.12 3.12
C THR A 73 11.80 15.86 2.30
N SER A 74 10.79 15.58 1.49
CA SER A 74 10.74 14.54 0.46
C SER A 74 11.81 14.76 -0.63
N LEU A 75 13.03 15.13 -0.25
CA LEU A 75 14.16 15.45 -1.11
C LEU A 75 15.07 14.24 -1.38
N GLU A 76 14.78 13.05 -0.86
CA GLU A 76 15.53 11.85 -1.26
C GLU A 76 15.02 11.23 -2.58
N PHE A 77 13.92 11.70 -3.16
CA PHE A 77 13.45 11.19 -4.47
C PHE A 77 14.12 11.88 -5.67
N TRP A 78 14.84 13.00 -5.48
CA TRP A 78 15.54 13.71 -6.57
C TRP A 78 17.06 13.48 -6.60
N GLN A 79 17.67 12.90 -5.55
CA GLN A 79 19.13 12.69 -5.50
C GLN A 79 19.62 11.38 -6.12
N LEU A 80 18.73 10.49 -6.56
CA LEU A 80 19.07 9.25 -7.27
C LEU A 80 18.94 9.34 -8.80
N SER A 81 18.89 10.57 -9.34
CA SER A 81 18.83 10.83 -10.80
C SER A 81 19.83 11.92 -11.22
N GLN A 82 21.08 11.82 -10.77
CA GLN A 82 22.20 12.57 -11.33
C GLN A 82 23.38 11.64 -11.58
#